data_AF-A0A850AAV6-F1
#
_entry.id   AF-A0A850AAV6-F1
#
_cell.length_a   1.000
_cell.length_b   1.000
_cell.length_c   1.000
_cell.angle_alpha   90.00
_cell.angle_beta   90.00
_cell.angle_gamma   90.00
#
_symmetry.space_group_name_H-M   'P 1'
#
loop_
_entity.id
_entity.type
_entity.pdbx_description
1 polymer ?
#
loop_
_entity_poly.entity_id
_entity_poly.type
_entity_poly.pdbx_seq_one_letter_code
_entity_poly.pdbx_strand_id
1 'polypeptide(L)'
;MNGAKDAGYRLRLAQGFLHEVRQDIPLARWRSAVDNAHMAIENAAKAVLALIGPVSRSHHPHHQIRQGLAMNVFPSHRRADIERLAQLAEGMGADVHIRTDYGDELGELTPW
;
A
#
# COMPACT_ATOMS: atom_id res chain seq x y z
N MET A 1 -6.58 16.06 12.12
CA MET A 1 -5.17 16.04 11.64
C MET A 1 -5.14 16.83 10.33
N ASN A 2 -4.17 17.72 10.11
CA ASN A 2 -4.02 18.42 8.82
C ASN A 2 -3.68 17.38 7.73
N GLY A 3 -4.35 17.41 6.57
CA GLY A 3 -4.14 16.46 5.47
C GLY A 3 -2.67 16.38 5.02
N ALA A 4 -1.95 17.50 4.99
CA ALA A 4 -0.52 17.52 4.67
C ALA A 4 0.35 16.81 5.73
N LYS A 5 -0.02 16.92 7.02
CA LYS A 5 0.67 16.21 8.11
C LYS A 5 0.41 14.70 8.04
N ASP A 6 -0.82 14.29 7.75
CA ASP A 6 -1.16 12.87 7.58
C ASP A 6 -0.47 12.28 6.34
N ALA A 7 -0.49 13.00 5.21
CA ALA A 7 0.23 12.62 4.00
C ALA A 7 1.73 12.44 4.26
N GLY A 8 2.36 13.39 4.95
CA GLY A 8 3.78 13.31 5.30
C GLY A 8 4.10 12.17 6.28
N TYR A 9 3.22 11.89 7.24
CA TYR A 9 3.37 10.74 8.14
C TYR A 9 3.32 9.42 7.37
N ARG A 10 2.32 9.23 6.53
CA ARG A 10 2.13 8.01 5.73
C ARG A 10 3.23 7.80 4.71
N LEU A 11 3.72 8.87 4.08
CA LEU A 11 4.85 8.78 3.17
C LEU A 11 6.11 8.27 3.89
N ARG A 12 6.38 8.72 5.12
CA ARG A 12 7.50 8.21 5.91
C ARG A 12 7.34 6.73 6.26
N LEU A 13 6.13 6.28 6.58
CA LEU A 13 5.86 4.84 6.75
C LEU A 13 6.15 4.06 5.47
N ALA A 14 5.63 4.52 4.33
CA ALA A 14 5.85 3.87 3.04
C ALA A 14 7.34 3.75 2.70
N GLN A 15 8.11 4.81 2.97
CA GLN A 15 9.56 4.83 2.76
C GLN A 15 10.31 3.87 3.69
N GLY A 16 9.90 3.79 4.96
CA GLY A 16 10.47 2.86 5.94
C GLY A 16 10.28 1.41 5.50
N PHE A 17 9.05 1.02 5.20
CA PHE A 17 8.76 -0.34 4.72
C PHE A 17 9.48 -0.66 3.40
N LEU A 18 9.50 0.28 2.43
CA LEU A 18 10.25 0.09 1.19
C LEU A 18 11.76 -0.09 1.42
N HIS A 19 12.32 0.56 2.45
CA HIS A 19 13.70 0.36 2.83
C HIS A 19 13.95 -1.08 3.33
N GLU A 20 13.06 -1.61 4.16
CA GLU A 20 13.13 -3.00 4.64
C GLU A 20 12.98 -4.01 3.50
N VAL A 21 12.03 -3.80 2.56
CA VAL A 21 11.89 -4.65 1.36
C VAL A 21 13.22 -4.78 0.61
N ARG A 22 13.93 -3.65 0.43
CA ARG A 22 15.22 -3.62 -0.29
C ARG A 22 16.32 -4.38 0.45
N GLN A 23 16.24 -4.51 1.77
CA GLN A 23 17.15 -5.31 2.58
C GLN A 23 16.76 -6.79 2.58
N ASP A 24 15.46 -7.09 2.58
CA ASP A 24 14.95 -8.46 2.69
C ASP A 24 15.14 -9.29 1.41
N ILE A 25 15.01 -8.66 0.23
CA ILE A 25 15.21 -9.31 -1.07
C ILE A 25 16.59 -10.01 -1.18
N PRO A 26 17.73 -9.32 -0.98
CA PRO A 26 19.05 -9.97 -1.11
C PRO A 26 19.31 -11.01 0.00
N LEU A 27 18.59 -10.94 1.12
CA LEU A 27 18.66 -11.92 2.22
C LEU A 27 17.69 -13.10 2.02
N ALA A 28 16.96 -13.15 0.90
CA ALA A 28 15.94 -14.14 0.60
C ALA A 28 14.83 -14.26 1.68
N ARG A 29 14.56 -13.16 2.39
CA ARG A 29 13.49 -13.09 3.40
C ARG A 29 12.15 -12.80 2.73
N TRP A 30 11.72 -13.68 1.84
CA TRP A 30 10.58 -13.44 0.93
C TRP A 30 9.28 -13.08 1.63
N ARG A 31 8.94 -13.79 2.70
CA ARG A 31 7.75 -13.50 3.52
C ARG A 31 7.76 -12.05 4.03
N SER A 32 8.87 -11.62 4.63
CA SER A 32 9.05 -10.24 5.12
C SER A 32 9.08 -9.21 3.99
N ALA A 33 9.75 -9.52 2.88
CA ALA A 33 9.79 -8.65 1.71
C ALA A 33 8.38 -8.39 1.13
N VAL A 34 7.52 -9.41 1.10
CA VAL A 34 6.14 -9.31 0.60
C VAL A 34 5.26 -8.52 1.58
N ASP A 35 5.34 -8.82 2.87
CA ASP A 35 4.59 -8.10 3.91
C ASP A 35 4.97 -6.61 3.97
N ASN A 36 6.28 -6.31 3.96
CA ASN A 36 6.76 -4.94 3.91
C ASN A 36 6.41 -4.24 2.60
N ALA A 37 6.38 -4.94 1.46
CA ALA A 37 5.91 -4.34 0.20
C ALA A 37 4.44 -3.96 0.28
N HIS A 38 3.61 -4.79 0.93
CA HIS A 38 2.21 -4.51 1.17
C HIS A 38 2.05 -3.22 1.98
N MET A 39 2.74 -3.13 3.11
CA MET A 39 2.70 -1.96 3.98
C MET A 39 3.23 -0.69 3.30
N ALA A 40 4.24 -0.81 2.43
CA ALA A 40 4.77 0.31 1.64
C ALA A 40 3.73 0.87 0.67
N ILE A 41 3.08 0.00 -0.11
CA ILE A 41 2.07 0.40 -1.10
C ILE A 41 0.82 0.94 -0.43
N GLU A 42 0.32 0.31 0.64
CA GLU A 42 -0.87 0.78 1.37
C GLU A 42 -0.63 2.21 1.91
N ASN A 43 0.51 2.45 2.54
CA ASN A 43 0.82 3.76 3.09
C ASN A 43 1.07 4.82 2.00
N ALA A 44 1.68 4.45 0.87
CA ALA A 44 1.82 5.36 -0.27
C ALA A 44 0.44 5.77 -0.83
N ALA A 45 -0.47 4.81 -0.99
CA ALA A 45 -1.84 5.05 -1.44
C ALA A 45 -2.61 5.95 -0.47
N LYS A 46 -2.52 5.67 0.83
CA LYS A 46 -3.14 6.49 1.87
C LYS A 46 -2.51 7.89 1.97
N ALA A 47 -1.23 8.06 1.68
CA ALA A 47 -0.59 9.37 1.61
C ALA A 47 -1.20 10.25 0.51
N VAL A 48 -1.44 9.69 -0.67
CA VAL A 48 -2.11 10.39 -1.79
C VAL A 48 -3.55 10.75 -1.43
N LEU A 49 -4.29 9.84 -0.80
CA LEU A 49 -5.67 10.10 -0.34
C LEU A 49 -5.72 11.23 0.70
N ALA A 50 -4.74 11.31 1.61
CA ALA A 50 -4.68 12.35 2.64
C ALA A 50 -4.53 13.77 2.06
N LEU A 51 -4.03 13.91 0.83
CA LEU A 51 -3.90 15.19 0.14
C LEU A 51 -5.24 15.71 -0.39
N ILE A 52 -6.21 14.83 -0.64
CA ILE A 52 -7.51 15.18 -1.23
C ILE A 52 -8.66 15.11 -0.21
N GLY A 53 -8.44 14.56 0.98
CA GLY A 53 -9.45 14.50 2.02
C GLY A 53 -9.11 13.54 3.16
N PRO A 54 -10.08 13.27 4.06
CA PRO A 54 -9.92 12.29 5.13
C PRO A 54 -9.65 10.88 4.57
N VAL A 55 -8.61 10.22 5.09
CA VAL A 55 -8.30 8.84 4.72
C VAL A 55 -9.19 7.89 5.51
N SER A 56 -9.86 6.97 4.81
CA SER A 56 -10.67 5.95 5.49
C SER A 56 -9.78 4.94 6.23
N ARG A 57 -10.35 4.28 7.24
CA ARG A 57 -9.70 3.13 7.89
C ARG A 57 -9.78 1.84 7.06
N SER A 58 -10.31 1.89 5.85
CA SER A 58 -10.37 0.72 4.96
C SER A 58 -8.96 0.23 4.60
N HIS A 59 -8.85 -1.08 4.39
CA HIS A 59 -7.67 -1.76 3.82
C HIS A 59 -7.71 -1.81 2.29
N HIS A 60 -8.67 -1.14 1.65
CA HIS A 60 -8.81 -1.11 0.18
C HIS A 60 -8.64 0.32 -0.38
N PRO A 61 -7.43 0.93 -0.25
CA PRO A 61 -7.21 2.31 -0.69
C PRO A 61 -7.34 2.49 -2.21
N HIS A 62 -7.21 1.42 -3.00
CA HIS A 62 -7.39 1.46 -4.46
C HIS A 62 -8.81 1.91 -4.86
N HIS A 63 -9.86 1.48 -4.15
CA HIS A 63 -11.24 1.92 -4.45
C HIS A 63 -11.40 3.43 -4.28
N GLN A 64 -10.83 3.99 -3.21
CA GLN A 64 -10.89 5.43 -2.96
C GLN A 64 -10.07 6.22 -3.98
N ILE A 65 -8.91 5.70 -4.40
CA ILE A 65 -8.12 6.34 -5.46
C ILE A 65 -8.88 6.33 -6.78
N ARG A 66 -9.50 5.20 -7.17
CA ARG A 66 -10.32 5.09 -8.38
C ARG A 66 -11.49 6.07 -8.35
N GLN A 67 -12.16 6.22 -7.20
CA GLN A 67 -13.21 7.21 -7.01
C GLN A 67 -12.69 8.65 -7.17
N GLY A 68 -11.54 8.97 -6.58
CA GLY A 68 -10.93 10.31 -6.73
C GLY A 68 -10.51 10.62 -8.18
N LEU A 69 -9.99 9.62 -8.89
CA LEU A 69 -9.67 9.72 -10.33
C LEU A 69 -10.93 9.97 -11.18
N ALA A 70 -12.05 9.30 -10.86
CA ALA A 70 -13.33 9.51 -11.55
C ALA A 70 -13.93 10.90 -11.28
N MET A 71 -13.73 11.42 -10.06
CA MET A 71 -14.16 12.76 -9.66
C MET A 71 -13.21 13.88 -10.11
N ASN A 72 -12.09 13.55 -10.77
CA ASN A 72 -11.05 14.51 -11.19
C ASN A 72 -10.52 15.40 -10.05
N VAL A 73 -10.43 14.88 -8.82
CA VAL A 73 -9.89 15.63 -7.67
C VAL A 73 -8.37 15.62 -7.58
N PHE A 74 -7.70 14.84 -8.43
CA PHE A 74 -6.25 14.79 -8.52
C PHE A 74 -5.72 15.68 -9.66
N PRO A 75 -4.49 16.22 -9.54
CA PRO A 75 -3.85 16.94 -10.63
C PRO A 75 -3.67 16.07 -11.87
N SER A 76 -4.10 16.56 -13.03
CA SER A 76 -4.07 15.81 -14.31
C SER A 76 -2.66 15.34 -14.70
N HIS A 77 -1.62 16.13 -14.43
CA HIS A 77 -0.22 15.77 -14.71
C HIS A 77 0.31 14.59 -13.87
N ARG A 78 -0.39 14.20 -12.79
CA ARG A 78 -0.07 13.03 -11.94
C ARG A 78 -0.97 11.82 -12.19
N ARG A 79 -1.92 11.92 -13.13
CA ARG A 79 -2.95 10.90 -13.33
C ARG A 79 -2.36 9.51 -13.53
N ALA A 80 -1.35 9.38 -14.40
CA ALA A 80 -0.70 8.11 -14.68
C ALA A 80 -0.01 7.49 -13.43
N ASP A 81 0.69 8.32 -12.63
CA ASP A 81 1.32 7.88 -11.38
C ASP A 81 0.27 7.34 -10.40
N ILE A 82 -0.87 8.03 -10.28
CA ILE A 82 -1.95 7.70 -9.37
C ILE A 82 -2.72 6.46 -9.83
N GLU A 83 -2.95 6.31 -11.14
CA GLU A 83 -3.52 5.11 -11.74
C GLU A 83 -2.61 3.90 -11.51
N ARG A 84 -1.29 4.07 -11.65
CA ARG A 84 -0.33 3.02 -11.35
C ARG A 84 -0.33 2.64 -9.88
N LEU A 85 -0.40 3.61 -8.97
CA LEU A 85 -0.51 3.35 -7.54
C LEU A 85 -1.80 2.62 -7.18
N ALA A 86 -2.92 2.97 -7.81
CA ALA A 86 -4.18 2.24 -7.63
C ALA A 86 -4.06 0.79 -8.09
N GLN A 87 -3.43 0.55 -9.25
CA GLN A 87 -3.20 -0.80 -9.78
C GLN A 87 -2.30 -1.63 -8.86
N LEU A 88 -1.22 -1.04 -8.33
CA LEU A 88 -0.37 -1.71 -7.34
C LEU A 88 -1.15 -2.05 -6.08
N ALA A 89 -1.96 -1.12 -5.56
CA ALA A 89 -2.73 -1.32 -4.35
C ALA A 89 -3.91 -2.31 -4.51
N GLU A 90 -4.41 -2.47 -5.73
CA GLU A 90 -5.40 -3.48 -6.11
C GLU A 90 -4.75 -4.87 -6.19
N GLY A 91 -3.56 -4.96 -6.82
CA GLY A 91 -2.84 -6.21 -7.02
C GLY A 91 -2.29 -6.89 -5.77
N MET A 92 -2.30 -6.20 -4.61
CA MET A 92 -1.90 -6.82 -3.35
C MET A 92 -2.91 -7.86 -2.87
N GLY A 93 -4.20 -7.69 -3.20
CA GLY A 93 -5.25 -8.62 -2.78
C GLY A 93 -5.43 -8.74 -1.26
N ALA A 94 -6.58 -9.24 -0.83
CA ALA A 94 -6.77 -9.61 0.58
C ALA A 94 -5.90 -10.82 0.95
N ASP A 95 -5.54 -11.68 -0.01
CA ASP A 95 -4.91 -12.96 0.33
C ASP A 95 -3.41 -12.86 0.64
N VAL A 96 -2.75 -11.73 0.32
CA VAL A 96 -1.32 -11.59 0.58
C VAL A 96 -1.05 -11.44 2.07
N HIS A 97 -1.80 -10.59 2.80
CA HIS A 97 -1.60 -10.44 4.24
C HIS A 97 -1.88 -11.75 5.00
N ILE A 98 -2.94 -12.47 4.61
CA ILE A 98 -3.29 -13.76 5.23
C ILE A 98 -2.13 -14.75 5.04
N ARG A 99 -1.59 -14.86 3.83
CA ARG A 99 -0.51 -15.81 3.55
C ARG A 99 0.82 -15.42 4.18
N THR A 100 1.12 -14.13 4.37
CA THR A 100 2.35 -13.71 5.06
C THR A 100 2.29 -13.86 6.57
N ASP A 101 1.07 -13.88 7.13
CA ASP A 101 0.82 -13.98 8.57
C ASP A 101 0.61 -15.44 9.01
N TYR A 102 -0.17 -16.21 8.25
CA TYR A 102 -0.64 -17.55 8.63
C TYR A 102 -0.14 -18.66 7.70
N GLY A 103 0.40 -18.32 6.52
CA GLY A 103 0.78 -19.31 5.51
C GLY A 103 -0.43 -19.83 4.72
N ASP A 104 -0.36 -21.08 4.26
CA ASP A 104 -1.49 -21.80 3.67
C ASP A 104 -2.12 -22.71 4.72
N GLU A 105 -3.14 -22.20 5.42
CA GLU A 105 -3.83 -22.92 6.50
C GLU A 105 -4.54 -24.19 5.99
N LEU A 106 -4.99 -24.20 4.73
CA LEU A 106 -5.65 -25.37 4.14
C LEU A 106 -4.65 -26.47 3.79
N GLY A 107 -3.44 -26.07 3.38
CA GLY A 107 -2.33 -26.96 3.08
C GLY A 107 -1.42 -27.27 4.28
N GLU A 108 -1.70 -26.71 5.47
CA GLU A 108 -0.85 -26.77 6.66
C GLU A 108 0.61 -26.30 6.42
N LEU A 109 0.81 -25.35 5.50
CA LEU A 109 2.12 -24.78 5.20
C LEU A 109 2.32 -23.49 5.97
N THR A 110 3.35 -23.44 6.81
CA THR A 110 3.74 -22.22 7.51
C THR A 110 4.28 -21.17 6.54
N PRO A 111 4.25 -19.88 6.92
CA PRO A 111 4.86 -18.82 6.10
C PRO A 111 6.40 -18.78 6.19
N TRP A 112 7.00 -19.72 6.93
CA TRP A 112 8.44 -20.04 6.98
C TRP A 112 8.66 -21.45 6.43
#